data_AF-A0A800BQ13-F1
#
_entry.id   AF-A0A800BQ13-F1
#
_cell.length_a   1.000
_cell.length_b   1.000
_cell.length_c   1.000
_cell.angle_alpha   90.00
_cell.angle_beta   90.00
_cell.angle_gamma   90.00
#
_symmetry.space_group_name_H-M   'P 1'
#
loop_
_entity.id
_entity.type
_entity.pdbx_description
1 polymer ?
#
loop_
_entity_poly.entity_id
_entity_poly.type
_entity_poly.pdbx_seq_one_letter_code
_entity_poly.pdbx_strand_id
1 'polypeptide(L)'
;TTYDPALVNNLTLQRLWIEQLFHRLKEMRALDRLSIPGLEKGREDLIISGILIVLKVMGVFDFDTLTVSDSGLLEGILYELLDLELSKSMSS
;
A
#
# COMPACT_ATOMS: atom_id res chain seq x y z
N THR A 1 13.57 -7.93 -10.25
CA THR A 1 13.74 -6.47 -10.33
C THR A 1 13.87 -5.92 -8.92
N THR A 2 14.74 -4.95 -8.70
CA THR A 2 14.89 -4.29 -7.40
C THR A 2 13.71 -3.33 -7.21
N TYR A 3 13.01 -3.41 -6.08
CA TYR A 3 11.96 -2.47 -5.69
C TYR A 3 12.55 -1.07 -5.47
N ASP A 4 11.89 -0.02 -5.98
CA ASP A 4 12.26 1.37 -5.74
C ASP A 4 11.10 2.11 -5.05
N PRO A 5 11.21 2.37 -3.74
CA PRO A 5 10.24 3.14 -2.95
C PRO A 5 9.84 4.48 -3.57
N ALA A 6 10.78 5.17 -4.24
CA ALA A 6 10.55 6.51 -4.78
C ALA A 6 9.55 6.51 -5.94
N LEU A 7 9.38 5.37 -6.61
CA LEU A 7 8.42 5.20 -7.71
C LEU A 7 7.00 4.91 -7.22
N VAL A 8 6.83 4.58 -5.94
CA VAL A 8 5.55 4.12 -5.37
C VAL A 8 5.00 5.14 -4.36
N ASN A 9 5.87 5.78 -3.58
CA ASN A 9 5.44 6.76 -2.59
C ASN A 9 4.79 7.98 -3.26
N ASN A 10 3.68 8.45 -2.69
CA ASN A 10 2.83 9.54 -3.20
C ASN A 10 2.12 9.26 -4.54
N LEU A 11 2.18 8.04 -5.05
CA LEU A 11 1.42 7.66 -6.24
C LEU A 11 -0.07 7.76 -5.95
N THR A 12 -0.81 8.52 -6.76
CA THR A 12 -2.28 8.55 -6.69
C THR A 12 -2.86 7.50 -7.63
N LEU A 13 -3.61 6.55 -7.07
CA LEU A 13 -4.30 5.51 -7.81
C LEU A 13 -5.79 5.83 -7.91
N GLN A 14 -6.34 5.67 -9.11
CA GLN A 14 -7.78 5.75 -9.34
C GLN A 14 -8.45 4.43 -9.02
N ARG A 15 -9.66 4.49 -8.46
CA ARG A 15 -10.51 3.33 -8.19
C ARG A 15 -10.66 2.43 -9.42
N LEU A 16 -10.94 3.02 -10.57
CA LEU A 16 -11.09 2.29 -11.84
C LEU A 16 -9.83 1.48 -12.20
N TRP A 17 -8.65 2.04 -11.97
CA TRP A 17 -7.40 1.34 -12.21
C TRP A 17 -7.24 0.13 -11.27
N ILE A 18 -7.63 0.29 -10.00
CA ILE A 18 -7.60 -0.78 -8.99
C ILE A 18 -8.61 -1.88 -9.34
N GLU A 19 -9.79 -1.52 -9.83
CA GLU A 19 -10.81 -2.47 -10.31
C GLU A 19 -10.31 -3.26 -11.53
N GLN A 20 -9.64 -2.59 -12.48
CA GLN A 20 -9.00 -3.25 -13.62
C GLN A 20 -7.88 -4.19 -13.17
N LEU A 21 -7.06 -3.79 -12.20
CA LEU A 21 -6.04 -4.64 -11.62
C LEU A 21 -6.67 -5.88 -10.97
N PHE A 22 -7.72 -5.70 -10.15
CA PHE A 22 -8.46 -6.81 -9.56
C PHE A 22 -8.95 -7.80 -10.62
N HIS A 23 -9.60 -7.30 -11.67
CA HIS A 23 -10.12 -8.13 -12.76
C HIS A 23 -9.03 -8.85 -13.54
N ARG A 24 -7.85 -8.25 -13.71
CA ARG A 24 -6.70 -8.93 -14.30
C ARG A 24 -6.18 -10.04 -13.41
N LEU A 25 -6.03 -9.79 -12.10
CA LEU A 25 -5.39 -10.72 -11.18
C LEU A 25 -6.29 -11.90 -10.78
N LYS A 26 -7.61 -11.69 -10.70
CA LYS A 26 -8.56 -12.76 -10.35
C LYS A 26 -8.57 -13.89 -11.38
N GLU A 27 -8.32 -13.56 -12.66
CA GLU A 27 -8.30 -14.52 -13.77
C GLU A 27 -6.96 -15.29 -13.84
N MET A 28 -5.93 -14.84 -13.10
CA MET A 28 -4.65 -15.53 -13.00
C MET A 28 -4.71 -16.61 -11.91
N ARG A 29 -4.07 -17.76 -12.17
CA ARG A 29 -3.80 -18.75 -11.11
C ARG A 29 -2.82 -18.15 -10.09
N ALA A 30 -2.92 -18.57 -8.84
CA ALA A 30 -2.08 -18.05 -7.74
C ALA A 30 -0.59 -18.02 -8.11
N LEU A 31 -0.04 -19.16 -8.55
CA LEU A 31 1.39 -19.25 -8.91
C LEU A 31 1.79 -18.33 -10.08
N ASP A 32 0.88 -18.07 -11.03
CA ASP A 32 1.18 -17.18 -12.17
C ASP A 32 1.33 -15.72 -11.71
N ARG A 33 0.69 -15.34 -10.60
CA ARG A 33 0.80 -13.98 -10.02
C ARG A 33 2.21 -13.68 -9.54
N LEU A 34 3.02 -14.69 -9.19
CA LEU A 34 4.43 -14.51 -8.79
C LEU A 34 5.31 -13.97 -9.92
N SER A 35 4.83 -13.98 -11.17
CA SER A 35 5.50 -13.30 -12.29
C SER A 35 5.37 -11.77 -12.23
N ILE A 36 4.49 -11.24 -11.39
CA ILE A 36 4.27 -9.80 -11.25
C ILE A 36 5.43 -9.20 -10.47
N PRO A 37 6.13 -8.18 -11.03
CA PRO A 37 7.20 -7.50 -10.33
C PRO A 37 6.75 -6.97 -8.96
N GLY A 38 7.52 -7.28 -7.92
CA GLY A 38 7.24 -6.83 -6.55
C GLY A 38 6.25 -7.70 -5.75
N LEU A 39 5.62 -8.72 -6.36
CA LEU A 39 4.80 -9.65 -5.60
C LEU A 39 5.67 -10.72 -4.93
N GLU A 40 5.75 -10.67 -3.60
CA GLU A 40 6.50 -11.64 -2.82
C GLU A 40 5.79 -13.00 -2.72
N LYS A 41 6.58 -14.07 -2.64
CA LYS A 41 6.07 -15.41 -2.35
C LYS A 41 5.35 -15.44 -1.01
N GLY A 42 4.21 -16.11 -0.95
CA GLY A 42 3.25 -16.09 0.15
C GLY A 42 2.16 -15.03 0.01
N ARG A 43 2.28 -14.07 -0.92
CA ARG A 43 1.27 -13.03 -1.18
C ARG A 43 0.39 -13.32 -2.40
N GLU A 44 0.67 -14.38 -3.15
CA GLU A 44 -0.06 -14.73 -4.38
C GLU A 44 -1.56 -14.90 -4.17
N ASP A 45 -1.98 -15.43 -3.02
CA ASP A 45 -3.39 -15.58 -2.67
C ASP A 45 -3.93 -14.34 -1.94
N LEU A 46 -3.10 -13.73 -1.09
CA LEU A 46 -3.48 -12.58 -0.26
C LEU A 46 -3.72 -11.30 -1.07
N ILE A 47 -3.07 -11.15 -2.22
CA ILE A 47 -3.17 -9.93 -3.04
C ILE A 47 -4.61 -9.66 -3.50
N ILE A 48 -5.38 -10.70 -3.82
CA ILE A 48 -6.78 -10.56 -4.24
C ILE A 48 -7.63 -10.02 -3.09
N SER A 49 -7.48 -10.60 -1.91
CA SER A 49 -8.19 -10.17 -0.71
C SER A 49 -7.81 -8.75 -0.30
N GLY A 50 -6.52 -8.40 -0.39
CA GLY A 50 -6.03 -7.05 -0.13
C GLY A 50 -6.66 -6.01 -1.05
N ILE A 51 -6.74 -6.29 -2.36
CA ILE A 51 -7.39 -5.39 -3.32
C ILE A 51 -8.89 -5.24 -3.03
N LEU A 52 -9.57 -6.33 -2.67
CA LEU A 52 -11.00 -6.27 -2.30
C LEU A 52 -11.25 -5.40 -1.06
N ILE A 53 -10.38 -5.49 -0.05
CA ILE A 53 -10.47 -4.64 1.14
C ILE A 53 -10.34 -3.16 0.73
N VAL A 54 -9.34 -2.83 -0.10
CA VAL A 54 -9.15 -1.46 -0.60
C VAL A 54 -10.40 -0.98 -1.34
N LEU A 55 -10.88 -1.72 -2.34
CA LEU A 55 -12.09 -1.36 -3.11
C LEU A 55 -13.32 -1.20 -2.21
N LYS A 56 -13.45 -2.05 -1.18
CA LYS A 56 -14.56 -1.95 -0.23
C LYS A 56 -14.45 -0.69 0.63
N VAL A 57 -13.26 -0.35 1.11
CA VAL A 57 -13.00 0.89 1.85
C VAL A 57 -13.32 2.10 0.97
N MET A 58 -12.82 2.14 -0.27
CA MET A 58 -13.14 3.20 -1.24
C MET A 58 -14.66 3.38 -1.42
N GLY A 59 -15.40 2.26 -1.55
CA GLY A 59 -16.85 2.30 -1.70
C GLY A 59 -17.62 2.65 -0.43
N VAL A 60 -17.08 2.39 0.77
CA VAL A 60 -17.73 2.74 2.05
C VAL A 60 -17.59 4.24 2.35
N PHE A 61 -16.44 4.82 2.03
CA PHE A 61 -16.14 6.22 2.31
C PHE A 61 -16.33 7.16 1.11
N ASP A 62 -16.84 6.63 -0.01
CA ASP A 62 -17.18 7.36 -1.23
C ASP A 62 -16.03 8.21 -1.79
N PHE A 63 -14.86 7.58 -1.97
CA PHE A 63 -13.71 8.20 -2.63
C PHE A 63 -13.21 7.39 -3.83
N ASP A 64 -12.78 8.10 -4.86
CA ASP A 64 -12.34 7.50 -6.14
C ASP A 64 -10.82 7.48 -6.33
N THR A 65 -10.07 8.08 -5.40
CA THR A 65 -8.60 8.11 -5.45
C THR A 65 -7.98 7.76 -4.11
N LEU A 66 -6.83 7.08 -4.14
CA LEU A 66 -6.00 6.85 -2.95
C LEU A 66 -4.56 7.22 -3.25
N THR A 67 -3.87 7.77 -2.26
CA THR A 67 -2.43 8.06 -2.33
C THR A 67 -1.67 6.96 -1.59
N VAL A 68 -0.69 6.35 -2.26
CA VAL A 68 0.14 5.31 -1.67
C VAL A 68 1.21 5.94 -0.78
N SER A 69 1.35 5.41 0.44
CA SER A 69 2.47 5.71 1.34
C SER A 69 3.35 4.48 1.43
N ASP A 70 4.63 4.62 1.11
CA ASP A 70 5.63 3.57 1.37
C ASP A 70 6.12 3.60 2.82
N SER A 71 5.97 4.74 3.51
CA SER A 71 6.20 4.84 4.95
C SER A 71 5.17 4.03 5.72
N GLY A 72 5.64 3.19 6.64
CA GLY A 72 4.84 2.31 7.46
C GLY A 72 4.77 2.75 8.92
N LEU A 73 4.35 1.79 9.75
CA LEU A 73 4.16 2.01 11.19
C LEU A 73 5.46 2.35 11.91
N LEU A 74 6.58 1.76 11.50
CA LEU A 74 7.88 1.97 12.16
C LEU A 74 8.38 3.40 11.96
N GLU A 75 8.20 3.95 10.77
CA GLU A 75 8.49 5.35 10.47
C GLU A 75 7.59 6.26 11.32
N GLY A 76 6.31 5.94 11.46
CA GLY A 76 5.39 6.66 12.34
C GLY A 76 5.85 6.67 13.80
N ILE A 77 6.24 5.51 14.35
CA ILE A 77 6.77 5.40 15.72
C ILE A 77 8.08 6.19 15.87
N LEU A 78 8.97 6.14 14.87
CA LEU A 78 10.20 6.92 14.88
C LEU A 78 9.93 8.43 14.93
N TYR A 79 8.98 8.93 14.13
CA TYR A 79 8.57 10.32 14.17
C TYR A 79 8.01 10.72 15.55
N GLU A 80 7.17 9.87 16.14
CA GLU A 80 6.61 10.11 17.47
C GLU A 80 7.71 10.19 18.54
N LEU A 81 8.68 9.28 18.52
CA LEU A 81 9.80 9.29 19.47
C LEU A 81 10.68 10.54 19.32
N LEU A 82 10.94 10.99 18.09
CA LEU A 82 11.72 12.20 17.82
C LEU A 82 11.00 13.46 18.32
N ASP A 83 9.68 13.56 18.09
CA ASP A 83 8.88 14.69 18.54
C ASP A 83 8.87 14.81 20.07
N LEU A 84 8.76 13.66 20.77
CA LEU A 84 8.86 13.60 22.22
C LEU A 84 10.22 14.08 22.74
N GLU A 85 11.34 13.69 22.12
CA GLU A 85 12.68 14.15 22.54
C GLU A 85 12.90 15.65 22.27
N LEU A 86 12.42 16.16 21.14
CA LEU A 86 12.46 17.59 20.82
C LEU A 86 11.65 18.41 21.83
N SER A 87 10.44 17.97 22.17
CA SER A 87 9.58 18.65 23.16
C SER A 87 10.23 18.74 24.55
N LYS A 88 10.96 17.69 24.99
CA LYS A 88 11.70 17.70 26.26
C LYS A 88 12.86 18.69 26.22
N SER A 89 13.62 18.71 25.12
CA SER A 89 14.78 19.60 24.95
C SER A 89 14.43 21.09 24.91
N MET A 90 13.20 21.44 24.49
CA MET A 90 12.69 22.82 24.47
C MET A 90 12.07 23.28 25.80
N SER A 91 11.78 22.33 26.70
CA SER A 91 11.24 22.59 28.05
C SER A 91 12.32 22.68 29.14
N SER A 92 13.58 22.41 28.79
CA SER A 92 14.77 22.54 29.64
C SER A 92 15.58 23.78 29.27
#